data_AF-A0A6G1R4I2-F1
#
_entry.id   AF-A0A6G1R4I2-F1
#
_cell.length_a   1.000
_cell.length_b   1.000
_cell.length_c   1.000
_cell.angle_alpha   90.00
_cell.angle_beta   90.00
_cell.angle_gamma   90.00
#
_symmetry.space_group_name_H-M   'P 1'
#
loop_
_entity.id
_entity.type
_entity.pdbx_description
1 polymer ?
#
loop_
_entity_poly.entity_id
_entity_poly.type
_entity_poly.pdbx_seq_one_letter_code
_entity_poly.pdbx_strand_id
1 'polypeptide(L)'
;RQSSKGQGGRASSLDSESSPDSWHSTQVPRKSVYDQLNQILVSDEQLPESIVLVNVTEWQGQYVSEQLQAHKQLVVSTCSVADIQAAFNTTVSRIQRYCNCNSHMPP
;
A
#
# COMPACT_ATOMS: atom_id res chain seq x y z
N ARG A 1 42.92 -5.81 50.85
CA ARG A 1 43.82 -6.62 50.00
C ARG A 1 43.12 -6.81 48.64
N GLN A 2 43.78 -6.38 47.57
CA GLN A 2 43.30 -6.37 46.18
C GLN A 2 42.92 -7.76 45.65
N SER A 3 42.02 -7.81 44.67
CA SER A 3 42.18 -8.70 43.51
C SER A 3 41.48 -8.12 42.27
N SER A 4 42.31 -7.67 41.35
CA SER A 4 42.04 -7.28 39.96
C SER A 4 42.05 -8.49 39.02
N LYS A 5 41.18 -8.49 38.00
CA LYS A 5 41.27 -9.21 36.70
C LYS A 5 39.99 -8.84 35.92
N GLY A 6 39.97 -8.35 34.68
CA GLY A 6 40.93 -8.43 33.58
C GLY A 6 40.22 -9.05 32.38
N GLN A 7 39.88 -8.21 31.39
CA GLN A 7 39.68 -8.45 29.94
C GLN A 7 38.93 -9.71 29.45
N GLY A 8 37.98 -9.49 28.55
CA GLY A 8 37.49 -10.54 27.64
C GLY A 8 36.39 -10.05 26.71
N GLY A 9 36.76 -9.29 25.68
CA GLY A 9 35.87 -8.97 24.58
C GLY A 9 35.32 -10.24 23.96
N ARG A 10 33.99 -10.36 23.92
CA ARG A 10 33.30 -11.29 23.02
C ARG A 10 32.31 -10.46 22.24
N ALA A 11 32.65 -10.29 20.95
CA ALA A 11 31.78 -9.74 19.94
C ALA A 11 30.41 -10.43 20.04
N SER A 12 29.37 -9.66 20.33
CA SER A 12 28.00 -10.06 20.08
C SER A 12 27.81 -10.07 18.57
N SER A 13 28.03 -11.23 17.95
CA SER A 13 27.62 -11.50 16.58
C SER A 13 26.10 -11.47 16.54
N LEU A 14 25.53 -10.28 16.40
CA LEU A 14 24.15 -10.07 16.01
C LEU A 14 24.09 -10.24 14.49
N ASP A 15 24.25 -11.49 14.07
CA ASP A 15 23.94 -11.93 12.72
C ASP A 15 22.75 -12.87 12.86
N SER A 16 21.58 -12.25 13.09
CA SER A 16 20.32 -12.90 12.79
C SER A 16 19.86 -12.29 11.50
N GLU A 17 20.40 -12.86 10.42
CA GLU A 17 19.89 -12.80 9.06
C GLU A 17 18.40 -13.14 9.12
N SER A 18 17.56 -12.12 9.28
CA SER A 18 16.13 -12.24 9.03
C SER A 18 15.98 -12.38 7.52
N SER A 19 16.17 -13.58 6.99
CA SER A 19 15.83 -13.92 5.61
C SER A 19 14.38 -13.49 5.36
N PRO A 20 14.10 -12.52 4.47
CA PRO A 20 12.74 -12.09 4.19
C PRO A 20 12.13 -13.01 3.13
N ASP A 21 12.26 -14.33 3.28
CA ASP A 21 11.82 -15.28 2.25
C ASP A 21 10.94 -16.36 2.89
N SER A 22 9.62 -16.16 2.82
CA SER A 22 8.59 -17.24 2.78
C SER A 22 7.16 -16.78 3.14
N TRP A 23 6.90 -15.47 3.33
CA TRP A 23 5.54 -14.98 3.63
C TRP A 23 4.79 -14.48 2.40
N HIS A 24 5.18 -14.91 1.20
CA HIS A 24 4.32 -14.89 0.02
C HIS A 24 3.23 -15.96 0.17
N SER A 25 2.49 -15.94 1.28
CA SER A 25 1.11 -16.41 1.26
C SER A 25 0.46 -15.65 0.11
N THR A 26 -0.18 -16.35 -0.82
CA THR A 26 -0.98 -15.74 -1.89
C THR A 26 -2.13 -14.97 -1.24
N GLN A 27 -1.82 -13.80 -0.70
CA GLN A 27 -2.79 -12.90 -0.11
C GLN A 27 -3.69 -12.45 -1.25
N VAL A 28 -4.98 -12.71 -1.12
CA VAL A 28 -5.97 -12.26 -2.10
C VAL A 28 -6.40 -10.86 -1.70
N PRO A 29 -6.44 -9.90 -2.63
CA PRO A 29 -6.92 -8.55 -2.33
C PRO A 29 -8.36 -8.58 -1.82
N ARG A 30 -8.67 -7.77 -0.83
CA ARG A 30 -10.01 -7.75 -0.24
C ARG A 30 -11.02 -7.16 -1.22
N LYS A 31 -12.25 -7.69 -1.20
CA LYS A 31 -13.37 -7.18 -2.00
C LYS A 31 -13.60 -5.67 -1.82
N SER A 32 -13.45 -5.17 -0.58
CA SER A 32 -13.64 -3.75 -0.26
C SER A 32 -12.72 -2.82 -1.06
N VAL A 33 -11.50 -3.27 -1.39
CA VAL A 33 -10.55 -2.49 -2.20
C VAL A 33 -11.12 -2.26 -3.60
N TYR A 34 -11.62 -3.32 -4.23
CA TYR A 34 -12.26 -3.22 -5.54
C TYR A 34 -13.55 -2.39 -5.49
N ASP A 35 -14.37 -2.57 -4.46
CA ASP A 35 -15.59 -1.78 -4.30
C ASP A 35 -15.26 -0.27 -4.16
N GLN A 36 -14.26 0.10 -3.35
CA GLN A 36 -13.80 1.49 -3.24
C GLN A 36 -13.24 2.02 -4.56
N LEU A 37 -12.41 1.24 -5.25
CA LEU A 37 -11.84 1.63 -6.55
C LEU A 37 -12.93 1.82 -7.61
N ASN A 38 -13.96 0.97 -7.64
CA ASN A 38 -15.08 1.09 -8.57
C ASN A 38 -15.90 2.37 -8.34
N GLN A 39 -16.01 2.83 -7.10
CA GLN A 39 -16.68 4.11 -6.78
C GLN A 39 -15.83 5.33 -7.12
N ILE A 40 -14.50 5.18 -7.14
CA ILE A 40 -13.56 6.25 -7.47
C ILE A 40 -13.36 6.36 -8.99
N LEU A 41 -13.21 5.22 -9.66
CA LEU A 41 -12.87 5.09 -11.07
C LEU A 41 -14.13 4.80 -11.90
N VAL A 42 -15.10 5.71 -11.89
CA VAL A 42 -16.47 5.48 -12.42
C VAL A 42 -16.54 5.45 -13.94
N SER A 43 -15.77 6.27 -14.65
CA SER A 43 -15.78 6.37 -16.12
C SER A 43 -14.37 6.23 -16.75
N ASP A 44 -14.30 5.72 -17.99
CA ASP A 44 -13.04 5.66 -18.77
C ASP A 44 -12.69 7.03 -19.37
N GLU A 45 -13.63 7.97 -19.44
CA GLU A 45 -13.45 9.33 -19.95
C GLU A 45 -12.98 10.33 -18.90
N GLN A 46 -12.94 9.94 -17.61
CA GLN A 46 -12.50 10.81 -16.52
C GLN A 46 -11.65 10.05 -15.51
N LEU A 47 -10.51 10.66 -15.15
CA LEU A 47 -9.66 10.19 -14.06
C LEU A 47 -9.74 11.16 -12.87
N PRO A 48 -9.69 10.64 -11.63
CA PRO A 48 -9.50 11.50 -10.46
C PRO A 48 -8.10 12.12 -10.48
N GLU A 49 -7.97 13.31 -9.89
CA GLU A 49 -6.66 13.98 -9.74
C GLU A 49 -5.72 13.19 -8.82
N SER A 50 -6.26 12.61 -7.75
CA SER A 50 -5.49 11.79 -6.81
C SER A 50 -6.35 10.72 -6.15
N ILE A 51 -5.70 9.65 -5.70
CA ILE A 51 -6.27 8.58 -4.87
C ILE A 51 -5.35 8.39 -3.68
N VAL A 52 -5.90 8.41 -2.46
CA VAL A 52 -5.13 8.23 -1.23
C VAL A 52 -5.26 6.79 -0.76
N LEU A 53 -4.14 6.08 -0.70
CA LEU A 53 -4.06 4.74 -0.13
C LEU A 53 -3.72 4.86 1.35
N VAL A 54 -4.58 4.35 2.22
CA VAL A 54 -4.36 4.37 3.67
C VAL A 54 -4.24 2.93 4.16
N ASN A 55 -3.15 2.60 4.85
CA ASN A 55 -3.05 1.35 5.57
C ASN A 55 -3.92 1.44 6.83
N VAL A 56 -4.96 0.60 6.95
CA VAL A 56 -5.93 0.61 8.05
C VAL A 56 -5.82 -0.61 8.99
N THR A 57 -4.68 -1.32 8.93
CA THR A 57 -4.38 -2.42 9.88
C THR A 57 -4.42 -1.96 11.33
N GLU A 58 -3.90 -0.76 11.59
CA GLU A 58 -3.84 -0.16 12.92
C GLU A 58 -4.85 0.99 13.08
N TRP A 59 -5.14 1.35 14.33
CA TRP A 59 -6.14 2.37 14.66
C TRP A 59 -5.80 3.77 14.12
N GLN A 60 -4.52 4.13 14.03
CA GLN A 60 -4.10 5.42 13.48
C GLN A 60 -4.51 5.53 12.00
N GLY A 61 -4.38 4.44 11.26
CA GLY A 61 -4.77 4.37 9.86
C GLY A 61 -6.27 4.46 9.68
N GLN A 62 -7.04 3.79 10.53
CA GLN A 62 -8.50 3.87 10.54
C GLN A 62 -8.96 5.32 10.80
N TYR A 63 -8.42 5.97 11.82
CA TYR A 63 -8.71 7.36 12.13
C TYR A 63 -8.38 8.31 10.97
N VAL A 64 -7.19 8.17 10.37
CA VAL A 64 -6.81 8.99 9.19
C VAL A 64 -7.76 8.74 8.01
N SER A 65 -8.14 7.49 7.76
CA SER A 65 -9.11 7.15 6.70
C SER A 65 -10.46 7.83 6.93
N GLU A 66 -10.98 7.81 8.16
CA GLU A 66 -12.23 8.49 8.53
C GLU A 66 -12.14 10.00 8.34
N GLN A 67 -11.05 10.62 8.80
CA GLN A 67 -10.84 12.06 8.64
C GLN A 67 -10.77 12.45 7.16
N LEU A 68 -10.05 11.70 6.33
CA LEU A 68 -9.96 11.96 4.89
C LEU A 68 -11.32 11.81 4.19
N GLN A 69 -12.10 10.78 4.54
CA GLN A 69 -13.45 10.57 4.01
C GLN A 69 -14.41 11.69 4.44
N ALA A 70 -14.32 12.19 5.68
CA ALA A 70 -15.10 13.34 6.14
C ALA A 70 -14.82 14.62 5.32
N HIS A 71 -13.59 14.75 4.81
CA HIS A 71 -13.20 15.82 3.88
C HIS A 71 -13.41 15.47 2.41
N LYS A 72 -14.18 14.40 2.12
CA LYS A 72 -14.53 13.93 0.76
C LYS A 72 -13.32 13.57 -0.11
N GLN A 73 -12.21 13.14 0.51
CA GLN A 73 -11.06 12.64 -0.21
C GLN A 73 -11.33 11.23 -0.75
N LEU A 74 -10.73 10.90 -1.89
CA LEU A 74 -10.87 9.61 -2.56
C LEU A 74 -9.91 8.60 -1.91
N VAL A 75 -10.41 7.87 -0.91
CA VAL A 75 -9.60 6.96 -0.08
C VAL A 75 -9.84 5.50 -0.44
N VAL A 76 -8.76 4.73 -0.54
CA VAL A 76 -8.77 3.27 -0.61
C VAL A 76 -8.08 2.72 0.63
N SER A 77 -8.82 1.91 1.40
CA SER A 77 -8.35 1.32 2.64
C SER A 77 -7.62 0.01 2.35
N THR A 78 -6.34 -0.07 2.69
CA THR A 78 -5.46 -1.22 2.42
C THR A 78 -5.05 -1.90 3.73
N CYS A 79 -4.83 -3.21 3.72
CA CYS A 79 -4.34 -3.96 4.88
C CYS A 79 -3.22 -4.95 4.53
N SER A 80 -2.90 -5.12 3.25
CA SER A 80 -1.94 -6.11 2.78
C SER A 80 -1.24 -5.63 1.50
N VAL A 81 -0.14 -6.29 1.14
CA VAL A 81 0.55 -6.05 -0.13
C VAL A 81 -0.36 -6.36 -1.33
N ALA A 82 -1.23 -7.36 -1.21
CA ALA A 82 -2.19 -7.71 -2.26
C ALA A 82 -3.20 -6.58 -2.50
N ASP A 83 -3.69 -5.93 -1.45
CA ASP A 83 -4.58 -4.76 -1.58
C ASP A 83 -3.89 -3.62 -2.34
N ILE A 84 -2.61 -3.37 -2.02
CA ILE A 84 -1.80 -2.34 -2.69
C ILE A 84 -1.63 -2.68 -4.16
N GLN A 85 -1.24 -3.92 -4.48
CA GLN A 85 -1.10 -4.39 -5.86
C GLN A 85 -2.41 -4.28 -6.65
N ALA A 86 -3.54 -4.66 -6.06
CA ALA A 86 -4.85 -4.54 -6.68
C ALA A 86 -5.22 -3.08 -6.98
N ALA A 87 -4.94 -2.16 -6.05
CA ALA A 87 -5.15 -0.74 -6.28
C ALA A 87 -4.32 -0.22 -7.46
N PHE A 88 -3.01 -0.48 -7.46
CA PHE A 88 -2.14 -0.05 -8.55
C PHE A 88 -2.55 -0.65 -9.90
N ASN A 89 -2.79 -1.96 -9.98
CA ASN A 89 -3.18 -2.61 -11.22
C ASN A 89 -4.49 -2.06 -11.78
N THR A 90 -5.47 -1.81 -10.92
CA THR A 90 -6.77 -1.25 -11.32
C THR A 90 -6.61 0.19 -11.80
N THR A 91 -5.87 1.02 -11.06
CA THR A 91 -5.61 2.42 -11.44
C THR A 91 -4.85 2.51 -12.76
N VAL A 92 -3.78 1.72 -12.95
CA VAL A 92 -3.03 1.68 -14.22
C VAL A 92 -3.91 1.24 -15.37
N SER A 93 -4.70 0.17 -15.18
CA SER A 93 -5.64 -0.29 -16.21
C SER A 93 -6.65 0.79 -16.60
N ARG A 94 -7.12 1.57 -15.63
CA ARG A 94 -8.04 2.69 -15.88
C ARG A 94 -7.36 3.83 -16.63
N ILE A 95 -6.14 4.20 -16.25
CA ILE A 95 -5.37 5.22 -16.96
C ILE A 95 -5.14 4.81 -18.42
N GLN A 96 -4.77 3.56 -18.67
CA GLN A 96 -4.58 3.05 -20.03
C GLN A 96 -5.85 3.18 -20.88
N ARG A 97 -7.01 2.77 -20.34
CA ARG A 97 -8.29 2.93 -21.03
C ARG A 97 -8.64 4.40 -21.27
N TYR A 98 -8.40 5.25 -20.28
CA TYR A 98 -8.58 6.69 -20.43
C TYR A 98 -7.74 7.27 -21.57
N CYS A 99 -6.46 6.91 -21.65
CA CYS A 99 -5.61 7.33 -22.75
C CYS A 99 -6.13 6.84 -24.11
N ASN A 100 -6.65 5.61 -24.18
CA ASN A 100 -7.24 5.06 -25.41
C ASN A 100 -8.55 5.76 -25.82
N CYS A 101 -9.40 6.13 -24.87
CA CYS A 101 -10.64 6.86 -25.16
C CYS A 101 -10.38 8.31 -25.59
N ASN A 102 -9.29 8.91 -25.11
CA ASN A 102 -8.91 10.29 -25.40
C ASN A 102 -7.83 10.41 -26.48
N SER A 103 -7.43 9.30 -27.12
CA SER A 103 -6.46 9.33 -28.21
C SER A 103 -7.11 9.95 -29.45
N HIS A 104 -6.94 11.25 -29.62
CA HIS A 104 -7.20 11.87 -30.92
C HIS A 104 -6.19 11.34 -31.93
N MET A 105 -6.68 10.97 -33.11
CA MET A 105 -5.81 10.61 -34.22
C MET A 105 -4.96 11.84 -34.58
N PRO A 106 -3.62 11.72 -34.65
CA PRO A 106 -2.78 12.84 -35.06
C PRO A 106 -3.13 13.26 -36.50
N PRO A 107 -3.06 14.56 -36.83
CA PRO A 107 -3.37 15.08 -38.17
C PRO A 107 -2.40 14.60 -39.25
#